data_AF-A0A3R8SDU6-F1
#
_entry.id   AF-A0A3R8SDU6-F1
#
_cell.length_a   1.000
_cell.length_b   1.000
_cell.length_c   1.000
_cell.angle_alpha   90.00
_cell.angle_beta   90.00
_cell.angle_gamma   90.00
#
_symmetry.space_group_name_H-M   'P 1'
#
loop_
_entity.id
_entity.type
_entity.pdbx_description
1 polymer ?
#
loop_
_entity_poly.entity_id
_entity_poly.type
_entity_poly.pdbx_seq_one_letter_code
_entity_poly.pdbx_strand_id
1 'polypeptide(L)'
;AHVRARLAWRMHEAIGPEALIVDDTGFLKDGDASACVSRQYTGTAGKVTKCQVGVSLHLATDHASAAVNWRLLMPASWDPASPEADADKVARRSRCGIPDRVGHVEKWQLALDMI
;
A
#
# COMPACT_ATOMS: atom_id res chain seq x y z
N ALA A 1 0.29 -11.13 -10.12
CA ALA A 1 0.15 -10.13 -11.20
C ALA A 1 -1.22 -10.23 -11.90
N HIS A 2 -1.71 -11.44 -12.22
CA HIS A 2 -2.93 -11.61 -13.03
C HIS A 2 -4.19 -10.93 -12.51
N VAL A 3 -4.50 -10.95 -11.21
CA VAL A 3 -5.77 -10.39 -10.71
C VAL A 3 -5.89 -8.88 -10.96
N ARG A 4 -4.87 -8.10 -10.57
CA ARG A 4 -4.88 -6.63 -10.71
C ARG A 4 -4.85 -6.21 -12.19
N ALA A 5 -4.05 -6.87 -13.02
CA ALA A 5 -4.04 -6.60 -14.46
C ALA A 5 -5.39 -6.90 -15.13
N ARG A 6 -6.04 -8.03 -14.78
CA ARG A 6 -7.36 -8.39 -15.30
C ARG A 6 -8.44 -7.41 -14.83
N LEU A 7 -8.37 -6.95 -13.58
CA LEU A 7 -9.25 -5.91 -13.07
C LEU A 7 -9.04 -4.60 -13.83
N ALA A 8 -7.78 -4.20 -14.05
CA ALA A 8 -7.45 -2.99 -14.80
C ALA A 8 -8.04 -2.99 -16.20
N TRP A 9 -7.88 -4.08 -16.97
CA TRP A 9 -8.47 -4.18 -18.31
C TRP A 9 -9.99 -4.13 -18.29
N ARG A 10 -10.63 -4.87 -17.38
CA ARG A 10 -12.10 -4.87 -17.27
C ARG A 10 -12.64 -3.49 -16.87
N MET A 11 -11.96 -2.81 -15.95
CA MET A 11 -12.38 -1.49 -15.50
C MET A 11 -12.06 -0.41 -16.52
N HIS A 12 -11.02 -0.57 -17.35
CA HIS A 12 -10.75 0.36 -18.44
C HIS A 12 -11.92 0.44 -19.42
N GLU A 13 -12.46 -0.71 -19.85
CA GLU A 13 -13.63 -0.78 -20.72
C GLU A 13 -14.90 -0.22 -20.04
N ALA A 14 -15.08 -0.47 -18.75
CA ALA A 14 -16.28 -0.05 -18.01
C ALA A 14 -16.28 1.43 -17.61
N ILE A 15 -15.10 2.00 -17.31
CA ILE A 15 -14.94 3.36 -16.81
C ILE A 15 -14.67 4.35 -17.95
N GLY A 16 -13.93 3.94 -18.99
CA GLY A 16 -13.45 4.86 -20.02
C GLY A 16 -12.63 6.01 -19.40
N PRO A 17 -11.53 5.73 -18.69
CA PRO A 17 -10.89 6.69 -17.80
C PRO A 17 -10.29 7.88 -18.54
N GLU A 18 -10.49 9.06 -17.98
CA GLU A 18 -9.91 10.34 -18.41
C GLU A 18 -8.73 10.76 -17.51
N ALA A 19 -8.62 10.15 -16.33
CA ALA A 19 -7.57 10.43 -15.36
C ALA A 19 -7.09 9.17 -14.63
N LEU A 20 -5.85 9.26 -14.13
CA LEU A 20 -5.28 8.36 -13.14
C LEU A 20 -5.19 9.08 -11.80
N ILE A 21 -5.70 8.44 -10.75
CA ILE A 21 -5.61 8.96 -9.38
C ILE A 21 -4.74 8.03 -8.55
N VAL A 22 -3.76 8.60 -7.86
CA VAL A 22 -2.98 7.91 -6.84
C VAL A 22 -3.49 8.36 -5.48
N ASP A 23 -3.85 7.41 -4.63
CA ASP A 23 -4.32 7.66 -3.27
C ASP A 23 -3.58 6.77 -2.28
N ASP A 24 -3.41 7.25 -1.05
CA ASP A 24 -2.97 6.42 0.07
C ASP A 24 -4.03 6.35 1.17
N THR A 25 -4.44 5.12 1.48
CA THR A 25 -5.47 4.84 2.48
C THR A 25 -4.84 4.13 3.67
N GLY A 26 -5.12 4.64 4.88
CA GLY A 26 -4.65 4.03 6.12
C GLY A 26 -5.70 3.13 6.76
N PHE A 27 -5.35 1.86 6.99
CA PHE A 27 -6.20 0.86 7.64
C PHE A 27 -5.82 0.73 9.11
N LEU A 28 -6.72 1.12 10.01
CA LEU A 28 -6.48 1.00 11.45
C LEU A 28 -6.24 -0.46 11.86
N LYS A 29 -5.22 -0.67 12.67
CA LYS A 29 -4.86 -1.97 13.21
C LYS A 29 -4.42 -1.82 14.65
N ASP A 30 -4.89 -2.73 15.50
CA ASP A 30 -4.37 -2.88 16.86
C ASP A 30 -3.95 -4.34 17.05
N GLY A 31 -2.64 -4.56 17.17
CA GLY A 31 -2.04 -5.89 17.23
C GLY A 31 -0.66 -5.96 16.56
N ASP A 32 -0.04 -7.13 16.66
CA ASP A 32 1.32 -7.43 16.15
C ASP A 32 1.34 -8.46 15.00
N ALA A 33 0.18 -9.01 14.65
CA ALA A 33 0.05 -10.05 13.63
C ALA A 33 -0.18 -9.53 12.20
N SER A 34 -0.47 -8.25 12.03
CA SER A 34 -0.66 -7.63 10.70
C SER A 34 0.67 -7.10 10.15
N ALA A 35 0.98 -7.45 8.90
CA ALA A 35 2.14 -6.98 8.16
C ALA A 35 2.23 -5.45 8.14
N CYS A 36 3.42 -4.87 8.22
CA CYS A 36 3.64 -3.44 7.98
C CYS A 36 2.83 -2.48 8.88
N VAL A 37 2.32 -2.94 10.03
CA VAL A 37 1.67 -2.05 11.00
C VAL A 37 2.72 -1.19 11.69
N SER A 38 2.53 0.12 11.67
CA SER A 38 3.35 1.09 12.39
C SER A 38 2.50 2.30 12.80
N ARG A 39 2.99 3.09 13.75
CA ARG A 39 2.41 4.40 14.07
C ARG A 39 2.72 5.36 12.91
N GLN A 40 1.70 5.72 12.14
CA GLN A 40 1.81 6.57 10.96
C GLN A 40 0.60 7.50 10.93
N TYR A 41 0.72 8.66 10.28
CA TYR A 41 -0.45 9.48 10.01
C TYR A 41 -1.37 8.74 9.03
N THR A 42 -2.65 8.65 9.37
CA THR A 42 -3.69 8.13 8.47
C THR A 42 -4.81 9.16 8.37
N GLY A 43 -5.18 9.52 7.15
CA GLY A 43 -6.32 10.40 6.89
C GLY A 43 -7.62 9.82 7.47
N THR A 44 -7.77 8.49 7.47
CA THR A 44 -8.97 7.79 7.98
C THR A 44 -9.23 8.06 9.46
N ALA A 45 -8.19 8.31 10.27
CA ALA A 45 -8.34 8.65 11.69
C ALA A 45 -7.96 10.10 12.03
N GLY A 46 -7.53 10.89 11.03
CA GLY A 46 -7.08 12.27 11.20
C GLY A 46 -5.89 12.45 12.15
N LYS A 47 -5.14 11.38 12.45
CA LYS A 47 -4.06 11.39 13.46
C LYS A 47 -3.00 10.34 13.19
N VAL A 48 -1.87 10.47 13.91
CA VAL A 48 -0.86 9.42 13.99
C VAL A 48 -1.34 8.31 14.90
N THR A 49 -1.55 7.12 14.33
CA THR A 49 -1.97 5.93 15.08
C THR A 49 -1.46 4.67 14.39
N LYS A 50 -1.58 3.52 15.05
CA LYS A 50 -1.21 2.24 14.45
C LYS A 50 -2.12 1.95 13.26
N CYS A 51 -1.52 1.86 12.09
CA CYS A 51 -2.21 1.51 10.86
C CYS A 51 -1.27 0.82 9.87
N GLN A 52 -1.88 0.15 8.91
CA GLN A 52 -1.28 -0.18 7.62
C GLN A 52 -1.58 0.96 6.65
N VAL A 53 -0.69 1.22 5.69
CA VAL A 53 -0.96 2.19 4.61
C VAL A 53 -0.87 1.46 3.28
N GLY A 54 -1.96 1.49 2.51
CA GLY A 54 -1.99 1.02 1.14
C GLY A 54 -1.93 2.19 0.19
N VAL A 55 -1.09 2.11 -0.84
CA VAL A 55 -1.07 3.05 -1.97
C VAL A 55 -1.82 2.39 -3.12
N SER A 56 -2.80 3.07 -3.70
CA SER A 56 -3.64 2.57 -4.80
C SER A 56 -3.54 3.47 -6.03
N LEU A 57 -3.71 2.84 -7.20
CA LEU A 57 -3.89 3.49 -8.48
C LEU A 57 -5.32 3.25 -8.94
N HIS A 58 -6.00 4.33 -9.30
CA HIS A 58 -7.39 4.33 -9.72
C HIS A 58 -7.50 4.81 -11.18
N LEU A 59 -8.37 4.14 -11.93
CA LEU A 59 -8.93 4.65 -13.17
C LEU A 59 -10.12 5.53 -12.83
N ALA A 60 -10.19 6.75 -13.38
CA ALA A 60 -11.23 7.70 -13.02
C ALA A 60 -11.78 8.51 -14.19
N THR A 61 -13.04 8.87 -14.07
CA THR A 61 -13.75 9.96 -14.75
C THR A 61 -14.35 10.88 -13.68
N ASP A 62 -15.10 11.90 -14.09
CA ASP A 62 -15.89 12.72 -13.17
C ASP A 62 -17.05 11.96 -12.49
N HIS A 63 -17.52 10.86 -13.09
CA HIS A 63 -18.66 10.08 -12.62
C HIS A 63 -18.29 8.75 -11.96
N ALA A 64 -17.07 8.24 -12.16
CA ALA A 64 -16.68 6.93 -11.64
C ALA A 64 -15.19 6.85 -11.30
N SER A 65 -14.86 5.98 -10.32
CA SER A 65 -13.48 5.65 -9.96
C SER A 65 -13.39 4.17 -9.57
N ALA A 66 -12.32 3.50 -10.01
CA ALA A 66 -12.04 2.11 -9.67
C ALA A 66 -10.57 1.91 -9.33
N ALA A 67 -10.29 1.36 -8.15
CA ALA A 67 -8.94 0.94 -7.77
C ALA A 67 -8.54 -0.29 -8.60
N VAL A 68 -7.49 -0.17 -9.40
CA VAL A 68 -7.04 -1.23 -10.32
C VAL A 68 -5.67 -1.80 -9.97
N ASN A 69 -4.86 -1.05 -9.25
CA ASN A 69 -3.58 -1.51 -8.72
C ASN A 69 -3.41 -1.02 -7.29
N TRP A 70 -2.67 -1.78 -6.48
CA TRP A 70 -2.36 -1.39 -5.11
C TRP A 70 -1.11 -2.08 -4.59
N ARG A 71 -0.45 -1.44 -3.63
CA ARG A 71 0.69 -1.96 -2.87
C ARG A 71 0.53 -1.57 -1.40
N LEU A 72 0.93 -2.47 -0.51
CA LEU A 72 1.07 -2.16 0.91
C LEU A 72 2.43 -1.47 1.10
N LEU A 73 2.44 -0.27 1.68
CA LEU A 73 3.68 0.39 2.07
C LEU A 73 4.34 -0.40 3.19
N MET A 74 5.63 -0.73 3.03
CA MET A 74 6.47 -1.20 4.11
C MET A 74 7.10 0.01 4.80
N PRO A 75 6.81 0.29 6.09
CA PRO A 75 7.52 1.35 6.82
C PRO A 75 9.00 0.99 6.97
N ALA A 76 9.88 2.00 7.00
CA ALA A 76 11.32 1.83 7.23
C ALA A 76 11.65 0.91 8.42
N SER A 77 10.90 1.05 9.54
CA SER A 77 11.03 0.16 10.70
C SER A 77 10.76 -1.35 10.48
N TRP A 78 10.14 -1.74 9.36
CA TRP A 78 9.95 -3.15 8.98
C TRP A 78 11.05 -3.64 8.02
N ASP A 79 11.92 -2.78 7.52
CA ASP A 79 12.97 -3.13 6.57
C ASP A 79 14.29 -3.39 7.31
N PRO A 80 14.84 -4.62 7.28
CA PRO A 80 16.12 -4.92 7.92
C PRO A 80 17.32 -4.14 7.34
N ALA A 81 17.21 -3.59 6.13
CA ALA A 81 18.25 -2.76 5.52
C ALA A 81 18.16 -1.28 5.94
N SER A 82 17.07 -0.87 6.60
CA SER A 82 16.86 0.51 7.02
C SER A 82 17.60 0.82 8.33
N PRO A 83 18.17 2.02 8.50
CA PRO A 83 18.68 2.47 9.81
C PRO A 83 17.57 2.62 10.87
N GLU A 84 16.29 2.66 10.47
CA GLU A 84 15.14 2.75 11.36
C GLU A 84 14.57 1.37 11.74
N ALA A 85 15.23 0.28 11.32
CA ALA A 85 14.80 -1.10 11.55
C ALA A 85 14.48 -1.36 13.02
N ASP A 86 13.29 -1.91 13.28
CA ASP A 86 12.86 -2.36 14.59
C ASP A 86 12.94 -3.90 14.61
N ALA A 87 13.74 -4.46 15.53
CA ALA A 87 14.03 -5.89 15.60
C ALA A 87 12.75 -6.75 15.74
N ASP A 88 11.77 -6.28 16.52
CA ASP A 88 10.51 -7.00 16.69
C ASP A 88 9.67 -6.99 15.43
N LYS A 89 9.65 -5.87 14.69
CA LYS A 89 8.93 -5.77 13.42
C LYS A 89 9.59 -6.56 12.32
N VAL A 90 10.92 -6.53 12.24
CA VAL A 90 11.70 -7.33 11.29
C VAL A 90 11.47 -8.82 11.55
N ALA A 91 11.48 -9.28 12.80
CA ALA A 91 11.19 -10.67 13.15
C ALA A 91 9.79 -11.13 12.70
N ARG A 92 8.80 -10.23 12.68
CA ARG A 92 7.42 -10.54 12.25
C ARG A 92 7.29 -10.80 10.76
N ARG A 93 8.23 -10.33 9.91
CA ARG A 93 8.15 -10.45 8.45
C ARG A 93 7.92 -11.88 7.98
N SER A 94 8.62 -12.84 8.58
CA SER A 94 8.48 -14.27 8.28
C SER A 94 7.07 -14.78 8.55
N ARG A 95 6.51 -14.46 9.73
CA ARG A 95 5.12 -14.84 10.08
C ARG A 95 4.08 -14.19 9.17
N CYS A 96 4.37 -13.00 8.65
CA CYS A 96 3.51 -12.28 7.71
C CYS A 96 3.70 -12.71 6.24
N GLY A 97 4.60 -13.65 5.95
CA GLY A 97 4.87 -14.12 4.59
C GLY A 97 5.48 -13.06 3.67
N ILE A 98 6.19 -12.07 4.23
CA ILE A 98 6.85 -11.01 3.46
C ILE A 98 8.15 -11.60 2.85
N PRO A 99 8.33 -11.60 1.52
CA PRO A 99 9.57 -12.07 0.90
C PRO A 99 10.77 -11.19 1.26
N ASP A 100 11.95 -11.80 1.41
CA ASP A 100 13.19 -11.09 1.82
C ASP A 100 13.57 -9.93 0.91
N ARG A 101 13.30 -10.07 -0.40
CA ARG A 101 13.58 -9.02 -1.40
C ARG A 101 12.71 -7.77 -1.29
N VAL A 102 11.65 -7.80 -0.47
CA VAL A 102 10.73 -6.66 -0.32
C VAL A 102 11.25 -5.75 0.78
N GLY A 103 11.73 -4.57 0.42
CA GLY A 103 12.18 -3.54 1.35
C GLY A 103 11.23 -2.34 1.43
N HIS A 104 11.62 -1.37 2.23
CA HIS A 104 11.01 -0.05 2.22
C HIS A 104 11.33 0.66 0.91
N VAL A 105 10.32 1.35 0.39
CA VAL A 105 10.43 2.29 -0.73
C VAL A 105 9.48 3.44 -0.46
N GLU A 106 9.75 4.58 -1.08
CA GLU A 106 8.90 5.76 -0.92
C GLU A 106 7.53 5.54 -1.57
N LYS A 107 6.48 6.20 -1.04
CA LYS A 107 5.12 6.06 -1.58
C LYS A 107 5.05 6.44 -3.07
N TRP A 108 5.81 7.46 -3.49
CA TRP A 108 5.84 7.88 -4.89
C TRP A 108 6.48 6.82 -5.80
N GLN A 109 7.45 6.05 -5.30
CA GLN A 109 8.04 4.93 -6.06
C GLN A 109 7.01 3.82 -6.24
N LEU A 110 6.25 3.48 -5.19
CA LEU A 110 5.15 2.51 -5.32
C LEU A 110 4.11 2.95 -6.34
N ALA A 111 3.81 4.25 -6.39
CA ALA A 111 2.87 4.81 -7.36
C ALA A 111 3.40 4.67 -8.79
N LEU A 112 4.66 5.02 -9.03
CA LEU A 112 5.30 4.89 -10.35
C LEU A 112 5.41 3.43 -10.81
N ASP A 113 5.70 2.50 -9.89
CA ASP A 113 5.75 1.05 -10.18
C ASP A 113 4.38 0.44 -10.54
N MET A 114 3.30 1.19 -10.35
CA MET A 114 1.93 0.73 -10.62
C MET A 114 1.34 1.24 -11.93
N ILE A 115 1.95 2.26 -12.55
CA ILE A 115 1.57 2.84 -13.85
C ILE A 115 2.14 1.95 -14.97
#